data_AF-A0A971T616-F1
#
_entry.id   AF-A0A971T616-F1
#
_cell.length_a   1.000
_cell.length_b   1.000
_cell.length_c   1.000
_cell.angle_alpha   90.00
_cell.angle_beta   90.00
_cell.angle_gamma   90.00
#
_symmetry.space_group_name_H-M   'P 1'
#
loop_
_entity.id
_entity.type
_entity.pdbx_description
1 polymer ?
#
loop_
_entity_poly.entity_id
_entity_poly.type
_entity_poly.pdbx_seq_one_letter_code
_entity_poly.pdbx_strand_id
1 'polypeptide(L)'
;MMKGNCERALKFFDNWYPFIFPIPVVFGACWLKNICGVNYNNLDFNNVLNGVITFCSIGIGFTGTMLAILATIKDSEFLTQISSNNFNKSIKNFTIATILSGVIVVGLSCLLYLESNHMIKYIWAVFLVLFGLCEYRIVTILLKILFLNPHDDMAKSNRMKEKEKQELRESNTPK
;
A
#
# COMPACT_ATOMS: atom_id res chain seq x y z
N MET A 1 -8.07 17.83 -22.99
CA MET A 1 -7.83 18.24 -21.58
C MET A 1 -8.42 17.31 -20.51
N MET A 2 -9.14 16.21 -20.82
CA MET A 2 -9.72 15.31 -19.79
C MET A 2 -8.81 14.17 -19.29
N LYS A 3 -7.67 13.90 -19.94
CA LYS A 3 -6.83 12.73 -19.62
C LYS A 3 -5.93 12.93 -18.39
N GLY A 4 -5.44 14.16 -18.16
CA GLY A 4 -4.54 14.47 -17.04
C GLY A 4 -5.22 14.51 -15.66
N ASN A 5 -6.51 14.86 -15.60
CA ASN A 5 -7.26 14.88 -14.33
C ASN A 5 -7.63 13.46 -13.86
N CYS A 6 -7.83 12.53 -14.80
CA CYS A 6 -8.12 11.13 -14.49
C CYS A 6 -6.89 10.42 -13.87
N GLU A 7 -5.67 10.69 -14.36
CA GLU A 7 -4.43 10.15 -13.79
C GLU A 7 -4.09 10.74 -12.41
N ARG A 8 -4.37 12.02 -12.19
CA ARG A 8 -4.24 12.64 -10.85
C ARG A 8 -5.27 12.11 -9.87
N ALA A 9 -6.52 11.91 -10.30
CA ALA A 9 -7.58 11.33 -9.48
C ALA A 9 -7.28 9.86 -9.14
N LEU A 10 -6.75 9.07 -10.08
CA LEU A 10 -6.27 7.71 -9.84
C LEU A 10 -5.11 7.67 -8.85
N LYS A 11 -4.13 8.59 -8.94
CA LYS A 11 -3.04 8.71 -7.96
C LYS A 11 -3.52 9.15 -6.58
N PHE A 12 -4.52 10.03 -6.52
CA PHE A 12 -5.12 10.47 -5.26
C PHE A 12 -5.93 9.34 -4.63
N PHE A 13 -6.68 8.59 -5.44
CA PHE A 13 -7.43 7.41 -5.04
C PHE A 13 -6.48 6.31 -4.56
N ASP A 14 -5.43 5.95 -5.31
CA ASP A 14 -4.39 5.01 -4.88
C ASP A 14 -3.68 5.44 -3.58
N ASN A 15 -3.59 6.75 -3.32
CA ASN A 15 -2.94 7.27 -2.13
C ASN A 15 -3.85 7.27 -0.89
N TRP A 16 -5.15 7.48 -1.06
CA TRP A 16 -6.15 7.52 0.03
C TRP A 16 -6.88 6.19 0.23
N TYR A 17 -6.86 5.29 -0.76
CA TYR A 17 -7.47 3.96 -0.73
C TYR A 17 -7.09 3.12 0.51
N PRO A 18 -5.82 3.00 0.92
CA PRO A 18 -5.48 2.18 2.09
C PRO A 18 -6.06 2.74 3.40
N PHE A 19 -6.33 4.04 3.50
CA PHE A 19 -6.84 4.68 4.72
C PHE A 19 -8.36 4.77 4.81
N ILE A 20 -9.07 4.98 3.68
CA ILE A 20 -10.53 5.12 3.67
C ILE A 20 -11.25 3.76 3.67
N PHE A 21 -10.69 2.75 2.98
CA PHE A 21 -11.35 1.47 2.75
C PHE A 21 -11.47 0.49 3.95
N PRO A 22 -10.61 0.50 4.98
CA PRO A 22 -10.72 -0.48 6.06
C PRO A 22 -11.95 -0.25 6.95
N ILE A 23 -12.40 1.00 7.12
CA ILE A 23 -13.55 1.34 7.97
C ILE A 23 -14.87 0.75 7.41
N PRO A 24 -15.23 0.96 6.12
CA PRO A 24 -16.41 0.33 5.51
C PRO A 24 -16.35 -1.21 5.49
N VAL A 25 -15.17 -1.80 5.30
CA VAL A 25 -15.01 -3.26 5.25
C VAL A 25 -15.30 -3.89 6.61
N VAL A 26 -14.77 -3.32 7.69
CA VAL A 26 -15.05 -3.80 9.06
C VAL A 26 -16.50 -3.52 9.45
N PHE A 27 -17.04 -2.36 9.09
CA PHE A 27 -18.45 -2.05 9.33
C PHE A 27 -19.38 -3.02 8.58
N GLY A 28 -19.06 -3.35 7.32
CA GLY A 28 -19.76 -4.36 6.52
C GLY A 28 -19.66 -5.76 7.12
N ALA A 29 -18.50 -6.18 7.61
CA ALA A 29 -18.35 -7.48 8.30
C ALA A 29 -19.16 -7.55 9.61
N CYS A 30 -19.23 -6.45 10.37
CA CYS A 30 -20.09 -6.36 11.56
C CYS A 30 -21.58 -6.41 11.21
N TRP A 31 -21.98 -5.71 10.15
CA TRP A 31 -23.35 -5.73 9.64
C TRP A 31 -23.74 -7.14 9.15
N LEU A 32 -22.83 -7.82 8.44
CA LEU A 32 -23.02 -9.19 7.97
C LEU A 32 -23.14 -10.19 9.13
N LYS A 33 -22.38 -10.01 10.22
CA LYS A 33 -22.52 -10.82 11.43
C LYS A 33 -23.91 -10.68 12.06
N ASN A 34 -24.43 -9.46 12.14
CA ASN A 34 -25.77 -9.20 12.70
C ASN A 34 -26.90 -9.76 11.82
N ILE A 35 -26.70 -9.86 10.50
CA ILE A 35 -27.69 -10.43 9.57
C ILE A 35 -27.59 -11.96 9.48
N CYS A 36 -26.38 -12.51 9.37
CA CYS A 36 -26.16 -13.94 9.14
C CYS A 36 -26.15 -14.78 10.42
N GLY A 37 -26.23 -14.17 11.61
CA GLY A 37 -26.36 -14.90 12.88
C GLY A 37 -25.21 -15.88 13.14
N VAL A 38 -24.00 -15.61 12.61
CA VAL A 38 -22.87 -16.51 12.73
C VAL A 38 -22.43 -16.57 14.19
N ASN A 39 -22.75 -17.70 14.83
CA ASN A 39 -22.51 -17.92 16.24
C ASN A 39 -21.13 -18.59 16.41
N TYR A 40 -20.11 -17.77 16.68
CA TYR A 40 -18.71 -18.21 16.81
C TYR A 40 -18.41 -18.81 18.20
N ASN A 41 -19.38 -19.46 18.85
CA ASN A 41 -19.26 -19.94 20.23
C ASN A 41 -18.14 -20.97 20.46
N ASN A 42 -17.59 -21.55 19.39
CA ASN A 42 -16.57 -22.60 19.47
C ASN A 42 -15.26 -22.26 18.72
N LEU A 43 -15.08 -21.02 18.24
CA LEU A 43 -13.81 -20.66 17.60
C LEU A 43 -12.74 -20.38 18.66
N ASP A 44 -11.63 -21.10 18.57
CA ASP A 44 -10.42 -20.82 19.32
C ASP A 44 -9.79 -19.53 18.81
N PHE A 45 -10.21 -18.41 19.39
CA PHE A 45 -9.78 -17.07 19.01
C PHE A 45 -8.26 -16.89 19.14
N ASN A 46 -7.62 -17.64 20.05
CA ASN A 46 -6.17 -17.63 20.21
C ASN A 46 -5.48 -18.17 18.96
N ASN A 47 -6.01 -19.24 18.35
CA ASN A 47 -5.46 -19.75 17.09
C ASN A 47 -5.58 -18.71 15.95
N VAL A 48 -6.65 -17.93 15.92
CA VAL A 48 -6.80 -16.82 14.96
C VAL A 48 -5.76 -15.73 15.21
N LEU A 49 -5.57 -15.33 16.47
CA LEU A 49 -4.54 -14.35 16.86
C LEU A 49 -3.14 -14.84 16.47
N ASN A 50 -2.80 -16.10 16.74
CA ASN A 50 -1.52 -16.69 16.32
C ASN A 50 -1.35 -16.71 14.80
N GLY A 51 -2.39 -17.06 14.06
CA GLY A 51 -2.37 -17.02 12.59
C GLY A 51 -2.09 -15.60 12.08
N VAL A 52 -2.75 -14.61 12.67
CA VAL A 52 -2.55 -13.19 12.33
C VAL A 52 -1.14 -12.70 12.69
N ILE A 53 -0.62 -13.02 13.87
CA ILE A 53 0.75 -12.64 14.27
C ILE A 53 1.75 -13.24 13.27
N THR A 54 1.60 -14.51 12.93
CA THR A 54 2.46 -15.21 11.98
C THR A 54 2.40 -14.55 10.59
N PHE A 55 1.20 -14.27 10.10
CA PHE A 55 1.00 -13.57 8.83
C PHE A 55 1.67 -12.20 8.82
N CYS A 56 1.46 -11.38 9.86
CA CYS A 56 2.09 -10.07 9.98
C CYS A 56 3.63 -10.17 10.04
N SER A 57 4.18 -11.14 10.77
CA SER A 57 5.63 -11.36 10.82
C SER A 57 6.21 -11.68 9.43
N ILE A 58 5.53 -12.52 8.65
CA ILE A 58 5.92 -12.82 7.26
C ILE A 58 5.86 -11.55 6.41
N GLY A 59 4.77 -10.78 6.48
CA GLY A 59 4.60 -9.56 5.68
C GLY A 59 5.61 -8.46 6.01
N ILE A 60 5.95 -8.30 7.29
CA ILE A 60 7.03 -7.39 7.72
C ILE A 60 8.38 -7.88 7.16
N GLY A 61 8.67 -9.18 7.26
CA GLY A 61 9.91 -9.77 6.71
C GLY A 61 10.02 -9.60 5.19
N PHE A 62 8.93 -9.82 4.47
CA PHE A 62 8.84 -9.57 3.03
C PHE A 62 9.12 -8.10 2.70
N THR A 63 8.48 -7.18 3.43
CA THR A 63 8.67 -5.74 3.25
C THR A 63 10.13 -5.31 3.52
N GLY A 64 10.78 -5.91 4.52
CA GLY A 64 12.20 -5.68 4.81
C GLY A 64 13.11 -6.18 3.67
N THR A 65 12.83 -7.37 3.14
CA THR A 65 13.56 -7.93 1.99
C THR A 65 13.38 -7.06 0.75
N MET A 66 12.16 -6.59 0.49
CA MET A 66 11.91 -5.64 -0.59
C MET A 66 12.74 -4.36 -0.44
N LEU A 67 12.81 -3.80 0.76
CA LEU A 67 13.59 -2.58 1.00
C LEU A 67 15.08 -2.82 0.71
N ALA A 68 15.61 -3.99 1.06
CA ALA A 68 16.99 -4.37 0.72
C ALA A 68 17.20 -4.45 -0.79
N ILE A 69 16.30 -5.11 -1.53
CA ILE A 69 16.35 -5.19 -3.01
C ILE A 69 16.31 -3.77 -3.60
N LEU A 70 15.37 -2.95 -3.15
CA LEU A 70 15.22 -1.56 -3.62
C LEU A 70 16.50 -0.75 -3.37
N ALA A 71 17.15 -0.96 -2.23
CA ALA A 71 18.40 -0.30 -1.89
C ALA A 71 19.55 -0.69 -2.84
N THR A 72 19.59 -1.94 -3.32
CA THR A 72 20.59 -2.40 -4.31
C THR A 72 20.37 -1.78 -5.69
N ILE A 73 19.12 -1.62 -6.13
CA ILE A 73 18.81 -1.12 -7.48
C ILE A 73 18.73 0.41 -7.57
N LYS A 74 18.60 1.13 -6.44
CA LYS A 74 18.34 2.58 -6.39
C LYS A 74 19.38 3.43 -7.14
N ASP A 75 20.62 2.96 -7.23
CA ASP A 75 21.75 3.71 -7.79
C ASP A 75 21.90 3.52 -9.31
N SER A 76 21.01 2.73 -9.93
CA SER A 76 20.97 2.61 -11.40
C SER A 76 20.46 3.92 -12.04
N GLU A 77 21.04 4.31 -13.19
CA GLU A 77 20.61 5.46 -14.00
C GLU A 77 19.10 5.42 -14.36
N PHE A 78 18.50 4.24 -14.30
CA PHE A 78 17.07 3.98 -14.52
C PHE A 78 16.19 4.51 -13.40
N LEU A 79 16.55 4.26 -12.14
CA LEU A 79 15.76 4.71 -11.00
C LEU A 79 15.93 6.21 -10.79
N THR A 80 17.07 6.82 -11.11
CA THR A 80 17.24 8.29 -11.05
C THR A 80 16.43 9.05 -12.11
N GLN A 81 16.11 8.45 -13.28
CA GLN A 81 15.22 9.08 -14.28
C GLN A 81 13.72 9.02 -13.92
N ILE A 82 13.29 8.00 -13.16
CA ILE A 82 11.90 7.84 -12.66
C ILE A 82 11.73 8.42 -11.24
N SER A 83 12.83 8.49 -10.48
CA SER A 83 12.92 9.10 -9.17
C SER A 83 12.88 10.61 -9.31
N SER A 84 11.68 11.15 -9.48
CA SER A 84 11.40 12.47 -8.93
C SER A 84 11.64 12.40 -7.40
N ASN A 85 12.16 13.46 -6.80
CA ASN A 85 12.47 13.51 -5.37
C ASN A 85 11.27 13.09 -4.47
N ASN A 86 10.05 13.25 -5.00
CA ASN A 86 8.79 12.85 -4.38
C ASN A 86 8.52 11.33 -4.41
N PHE A 87 9.02 10.60 -5.41
CA PHE A 87 8.84 9.15 -5.53
C PHE A 87 9.63 8.38 -4.46
N ASN A 88 10.90 8.71 -4.26
CA ASN A 88 11.73 8.12 -3.20
C ASN A 88 11.18 8.41 -1.81
N LYS A 89 10.72 9.65 -1.57
CA LYS A 89 10.06 10.03 -0.33
C LYS A 89 8.75 9.26 -0.11
N SER A 90 7.97 9.05 -1.17
CA SER A 90 6.72 8.29 -1.10
C SER A 90 6.96 6.82 -0.78
N ILE A 91 7.90 6.14 -1.47
CA ILE A 91 8.22 4.74 -1.17
C ILE A 91 8.70 4.59 0.27
N LYS A 92 9.64 5.44 0.71
CA LYS A 92 10.13 5.43 2.09
C LYS A 92 8.98 5.56 3.10
N ASN A 93 8.09 6.53 2.90
CA ASN A 93 6.97 6.75 3.80
C ASN A 93 5.99 5.57 3.81
N PHE A 94 5.73 4.93 2.66
CA PHE A 94 4.84 3.77 2.61
C PHE A 94 5.44 2.52 3.24
N THR A 95 6.74 2.26 3.03
CA THR A 95 7.44 1.14 3.67
C THR A 95 7.41 1.29 5.19
N ILE A 96 7.72 2.50 5.70
CA ILE A 96 7.66 2.77 7.14
C ILE A 96 6.23 2.63 7.67
N ALA A 97 5.24 3.18 6.96
CA ALA A 97 3.83 3.07 7.36
C ALA A 97 3.36 1.62 7.42
N THR A 98 3.77 0.78 6.48
CA THR A 98 3.40 -0.64 6.43
C THR A 98 4.02 -1.42 7.58
N ILE A 99 5.34 -1.24 7.83
CA ILE A 99 6.02 -1.86 8.97
C ILE A 99 5.37 -1.42 10.28
N LEU A 100 5.12 -0.12 10.45
CA LEU A 100 4.51 0.42 11.65
C LEU A 100 3.10 -0.15 11.86
N SER A 101 2.28 -0.23 10.80
CA SER A 101 0.95 -0.83 10.88
C SER A 101 1.01 -2.32 11.26
N GLY A 102 1.96 -3.09 10.74
CA GLY A 102 2.13 -4.50 11.10
C GLY A 102 2.53 -4.69 12.57
N VAL A 103 3.45 -3.86 13.06
CA VAL A 103 3.85 -3.87 14.48
C VAL A 103 2.66 -3.52 15.39
N ILE A 104 1.82 -2.55 15.00
CA ILE A 104 0.60 -2.21 15.74
C ILE A 104 -0.37 -3.40 15.77
N VAL A 105 -0.58 -4.10 14.65
CA VAL A 105 -1.46 -5.28 14.60
C VAL A 105 -0.94 -6.40 15.50
N VAL A 106 0.36 -6.67 15.49
CA VAL A 106 0.97 -7.67 16.39
C VAL A 106 0.79 -7.26 17.85
N GLY A 107 1.06 -6.00 18.19
CA GLY A 107 0.89 -5.48 19.55
C GLY A 107 -0.57 -5.57 20.03
N LEU A 108 -1.53 -5.20 19.18
CA LEU A 108 -2.96 -5.36 19.46
C LEU A 108 -3.37 -6.83 19.61
N SER A 109 -2.75 -7.73 18.83
CA SER A 109 -2.98 -9.18 18.96
C SER A 109 -2.50 -9.71 20.31
N CYS A 110 -1.33 -9.26 20.77
CA CYS A 110 -0.83 -9.58 22.11
C CYS A 110 -1.69 -9.00 23.23
N LEU A 111 -2.23 -7.79 23.07
CA LEU A 111 -3.17 -7.22 24.05
C LEU A 111 -4.46 -8.03 24.13
N LEU A 112 -4.99 -8.48 22.99
CA LEU A 112 -6.19 -9.31 22.93
C LEU A 112 -6.01 -10.71 23.54
N TYR A 113 -4.77 -11.21 23.61
CA TYR A 113 -4.43 -12.42 24.34
C TYR A 113 -4.59 -12.27 25.86
N LEU A 114 -4.29 -11.09 26.39
CA LEU A 114 -4.36 -10.81 27.82
C LEU A 114 -5.77 -10.36 28.24
N GLU A 115 -6.43 -9.56 27.41
CA GLU A 115 -7.75 -9.01 27.71
C GLU A 115 -8.66 -9.01 26.48
N SER A 116 -9.73 -9.81 26.54
CA SER A 116 -10.72 -9.91 25.47
C SER A 116 -11.76 -8.79 25.57
N ASN A 117 -11.37 -7.57 25.20
CA ASN A 117 -12.28 -6.43 25.11
C ASN A 117 -12.87 -6.29 23.69
N HIS A 118 -14.20 -6.18 23.57
CA HIS A 118 -14.89 -6.02 22.28
C HIS A 118 -14.44 -4.79 21.49
N MET A 119 -14.17 -3.66 22.15
CA MET A 119 -13.71 -2.43 21.48
C MET A 119 -12.32 -2.63 20.87
N ILE A 120 -11.41 -3.29 21.58
CA ILE A 120 -10.05 -3.59 21.11
C ILE A 120 -10.11 -4.54 19.91
N LYS A 121 -11.02 -5.53 19.91
CA LYS A 121 -11.23 -6.44 18.76
C LYS A 121 -11.61 -5.68 17.49
N TYR A 122 -12.49 -4.68 17.58
CA TYR A 122 -12.88 -3.88 16.41
C TYR A 122 -11.72 -3.02 15.91
N ILE A 123 -11.00 -2.35 16.81
CA ILE A 123 -9.82 -1.55 16.45
C ILE A 123 -8.76 -2.43 15.78
N TRP A 124 -8.46 -3.59 16.39
CA TRP A 124 -7.56 -4.59 15.84
C TRP A 124 -7.95 -5.02 14.43
N ALA A 125 -9.24 -5.33 14.19
CA ALA A 125 -9.71 -5.73 12.87
C ALA A 125 -9.53 -4.63 11.81
N VAL A 126 -9.72 -3.35 12.17
CA VAL A 126 -9.47 -2.21 11.27
C VAL A 126 -7.98 -2.14 10.90
N PHE A 127 -7.10 -2.25 11.90
CA PHE A 127 -5.66 -2.22 11.67
C PHE A 127 -5.16 -3.44 10.88
N LEU A 128 -5.78 -4.61 11.06
CA LEU A 128 -5.47 -5.82 10.29
C LEU A 128 -5.74 -5.62 8.79
N VAL A 129 -6.93 -5.09 8.45
CA VAL A 129 -7.30 -4.81 7.06
C VAL A 129 -6.41 -3.72 6.47
N LEU A 130 -6.12 -2.66 7.25
CA LEU A 130 -5.18 -1.61 6.86
C LEU A 130 -3.79 -2.18 6.53
N PHE A 131 -3.26 -3.07 7.37
CA PHE A 131 -1.97 -3.72 7.14
C PHE A 131 -1.97 -4.52 5.83
N GLY A 132 -2.99 -5.35 5.60
CA GLY A 132 -3.10 -6.14 4.36
C GLY A 132 -3.18 -5.28 3.08
N LEU A 133 -3.91 -4.16 3.12
CA LEU A 133 -3.98 -3.23 1.99
C LEU A 133 -2.65 -2.52 1.72
N CYS A 134 -1.95 -2.12 2.77
CA CYS A 134 -0.62 -1.52 2.68
C CYS A 134 0.39 -2.53 2.09
N GLU A 135 0.35 -3.77 2.57
CA GLU A 135 1.22 -4.86 2.08
C GLU A 135 0.97 -5.16 0.60
N TYR A 136 -0.29 -5.28 0.17
CA TYR A 136 -0.65 -5.47 -1.24
C TYR A 136 -0.10 -4.36 -2.15
N ARG A 137 -0.16 -3.10 -1.69
CA ARG A 137 0.37 -1.96 -2.44
C ARG A 137 1.88 -2.05 -2.61
N ILE A 138 2.59 -2.41 -1.54
CA ILE A 138 4.05 -2.62 -1.56
C ILE A 138 4.43 -3.71 -2.57
N VAL A 139 3.76 -4.87 -2.53
CA VAL A 139 3.95 -5.96 -3.50
C VAL A 139 3.75 -5.47 -4.94
N THR A 140 2.70 -4.69 -5.18
CA THR A 140 2.39 -4.17 -6.52
C THR A 140 3.47 -3.21 -7.03
N ILE A 141 4.02 -2.36 -6.16
CA ILE A 141 5.13 -1.46 -6.52
C ILE A 141 6.37 -2.28 -6.87
N LEU A 142 6.70 -3.32 -6.08
CA LEU A 142 7.83 -4.20 -6.37
C LEU A 142 7.66 -4.93 -7.71
N LEU A 143 6.48 -5.50 -7.98
CA LEU A 143 6.22 -6.14 -9.27
C LEU A 143 6.40 -5.16 -10.43
N LYS A 144 5.90 -3.92 -10.29
CA LYS A 144 6.09 -2.88 -11.31
C LYS A 144 7.57 -2.56 -11.54
N ILE A 145 8.39 -2.54 -10.49
CA ILE A 145 9.83 -2.27 -10.60
C ILE A 145 10.55 -3.48 -11.22
N LEU A 146 10.20 -4.70 -10.82
CA LEU A 146 10.83 -5.94 -11.29
C LEU A 146 10.54 -6.22 -12.78
N PHE A 147 9.29 -5.99 -13.20
CA PHE A 147 8.85 -6.19 -14.58
C PHE A 147 8.97 -4.91 -15.42
N LEU A 148 9.56 -3.84 -14.88
CA LEU A 148 9.85 -2.65 -15.66
C LEU A 148 10.93 -3.01 -16.66
N ASN A 149 10.59 -3.01 -17.95
CA ASN A 149 11.55 -3.37 -18.99
C ASN A 149 12.38 -2.10 -19.31
N PRO A 150 13.67 -2.05 -18.94
CA PRO A 150 14.47 -0.82 -18.99
C PRO A 150 14.48 -0.17 -20.38
N HIS A 151 14.39 -0.96 -21.45
CA HIS A 151 14.46 -0.47 -22.82
C HIS A 151 13.14 0.16 -23.32
N ASP A 152 11.99 -0.31 -22.85
CA ASP A 152 10.66 0.16 -23.30
C ASP A 152 10.21 1.41 -22.54
N ASP A 153 10.50 1.48 -21.24
CA ASP A 153 10.07 2.58 -20.39
C ASP A 153 10.93 3.83 -20.53
N MET A 154 12.24 3.69 -20.82
CA MET A 154 13.08 4.84 -21.21
C MET A 154 12.62 5.46 -22.54
N ALA A 155 12.24 4.64 -23.52
CA ALA A 155 11.66 5.11 -24.77
C ALA A 155 10.31 5.82 -24.53
N LYS A 156 9.48 5.32 -23.61
CA LYS A 156 8.19 5.94 -23.25
C LYS A 156 8.35 7.26 -22.48
N SER A 157 9.29 7.33 -21.53
CA SER A 157 9.63 8.54 -20.76
C SER A 157 10.18 9.66 -21.66
N ASN A 158 11.10 9.32 -22.57
CA ASN A 158 11.65 10.29 -23.52
C ASN A 158 10.58 10.84 -24.47
N ARG A 159 9.71 9.98 -25.03
CA ARG A 159 8.57 10.42 -25.86
C ARG A 159 7.60 11.33 -25.10
N MET A 160 7.44 11.15 -23.79
CA MET A 160 6.57 12.00 -22.97
C MET A 160 7.18 13.38 -22.73
N LYS A 161 8.48 13.44 -22.41
CA LYS A 161 9.23 14.70 -22.26
C LYS A 161 9.31 15.50 -23.56
N GLU A 162 9.43 14.81 -24.70
CA GLU A 162 9.42 15.45 -26.01
C GLU A 162 8.06 16.09 -26.31
N LYS A 163 6.96 15.38 -26.04
CA LYS A 163 5.61 15.92 -26.19
C LYS A 163 5.36 17.14 -25.30
N GLU A 164 5.78 17.09 -24.04
CA GLU A 164 5.61 18.20 -23.10
C GLU A 164 6.43 19.44 -23.53
N LYS A 165 7.65 19.23 -24.05
CA LYS A 165 8.45 20.30 -24.66
C LYS A 165 7.83 20.87 -25.94
N GLN A 166 7.16 20.04 -26.74
CA GLN A 166 6.46 20.47 -27.95
C GLN A 166 5.23 21.32 -27.61
N GLU A 167 4.43 20.89 -26.65
CA GLU A 167 3.26 21.63 -26.16
C GLU A 167 3.65 22.99 -25.56
N LEU A 168 4.77 23.05 -24.82
CA LEU A 168 5.33 24.31 -24.29
C LEU A 168 5.89 25.24 -25.38
N ARG A 169 6.41 24.68 -26.49
CA ARG A 169 6.87 25.47 -27.63
C ARG A 169 5.70 26.05 -28.41
N GLU A 170 4.64 25.26 -28.59
CA GLU A 170 3.41 25.69 -29.27
C GLU A 170 2.62 26.72 -28.45
N SER A 171 2.66 26.66 -27.11
CA SER A 171 2.01 27.67 -26.26
C SER A 171 2.74 29.01 -26.20
N ASN A 172 4.05 29.03 -26.50
CA ASN A 172 4.90 30.23 -26.39
C ASN A 172 5.11 30.95 -27.73
N THR A 173 4.61 30.43 -28.84
CA THR A 173 4.56 31.15 -30.13
C THR A 173 3.40 32.15 -30.10
N PRO A 174 3.66 33.48 -30.05
CA PRO A 174 2.60 34.48 -30.14
C PRO A 174 1.98 34.46 -31.54
N LYS A 175 0.65 34.54 -31.59
CA LYS A 175 -0.10 34.76 -32.84
C LYS A 175 0.10 36.17 -33.35
#